data_AF-A0A959FBF1-F1
#
_entry.id   AF-A0A959FBF1-F1
#
_cell.length_a   1.000
_cell.length_b   1.000
_cell.length_c   1.000
_cell.angle_alpha   90.00
_cell.angle_beta   90.00
_cell.angle_gamma   90.00
#
_symmetry.space_group_name_H-M   'P 1'
#
loop_
_entity.id
_entity.type
_entity.pdbx_description
1 polymer ?
#
loop_
_entity_poly.entity_id
_entity_poly.type
_entity_poly.pdbx_seq_one_letter_code
_entity_poly.pdbx_strand_id
1 'polypeptide(L)'
;MRNFLKPGSLLLIFLFLGVLNLSAQMEAPPFWGEWRGVSPDNRDIRIEFSSKGEYRLTIGEQKLFSPGKCWGKAKYEWGKEEDHYKVTVFGEDEPDIASHLQLSFSQEGLLKVQLFSDSGEPMSSITLQKI
;
A
#
# COMPACT_ATOMS: atom_id res chain seq x y z
N MET A 1 46.96 -28.46 42.58
CA MET A 1 47.98 -28.14 41.54
C MET A 1 47.67 -28.94 40.28
N ARG A 2 47.60 -28.23 39.14
CA ARG A 2 47.85 -28.66 37.75
C ARG A 2 46.96 -29.75 37.11
N ASN A 3 46.00 -29.23 36.33
CA ASN A 3 45.68 -29.54 34.93
C ASN A 3 46.31 -30.78 34.27
N PHE A 4 45.47 -31.56 33.59
CA PHE A 4 45.77 -32.07 32.25
C PHE A 4 44.50 -32.02 31.37
N LEU A 5 44.39 -30.96 30.57
CA LEU A 5 43.70 -31.04 29.27
C LEU A 5 44.47 -32.05 28.41
N LYS A 6 43.77 -32.86 27.61
CA LYS A 6 44.11 -32.93 26.18
C LYS A 6 42.89 -33.27 25.31
N PRO A 7 42.93 -32.81 24.04
CA PRO A 7 41.81 -32.63 23.14
C PRO A 7 41.70 -33.78 22.14
N GLY A 8 40.56 -33.90 21.48
CA GLY A 8 40.47 -34.75 20.30
C GLY A 8 39.05 -34.94 19.82
N SER A 9 38.72 -34.25 18.73
CA SER A 9 37.80 -34.65 17.64
C SER A 9 36.34 -35.00 17.99
N LEU A 10 35.33 -34.67 17.19
CA LEU A 10 35.07 -33.78 16.06
C LEU A 10 33.59 -34.11 15.72
N LEU A 11 32.94 -33.21 14.99
CA LEU A 11 31.76 -33.43 14.17
C LEU A 11 30.37 -33.39 14.83
N LEU A 12 29.77 -32.21 14.61
CA LEU A 12 28.37 -31.96 14.29
C LEU A 12 27.64 -33.16 13.67
N ILE A 13 26.35 -33.30 13.98
CA ILE A 13 25.29 -33.25 12.97
C ILE A 13 24.02 -32.64 13.58
N PHE A 14 23.48 -31.71 12.80
CA PHE A 14 22.23 -30.97 12.89
C PHE A 14 21.02 -31.85 13.20
N LEU A 15 20.10 -31.32 14.01
CA LEU A 15 18.67 -31.66 13.91
C LEU A 15 17.81 -30.44 14.27
N PHE A 16 17.35 -29.78 13.20
CA PHE A 16 15.99 -29.27 13.04
C PHE A 16 15.34 -28.61 14.25
N LEU A 17 15.52 -27.30 14.38
CA LEU A 17 14.38 -26.44 14.68
C LEU A 17 14.15 -25.57 13.44
N GLY A 18 13.20 -26.01 12.63
CA GLY A 18 12.56 -25.16 11.64
C GLY A 18 11.95 -23.98 12.36
N VAL A 19 12.70 -22.89 12.43
CA VAL A 19 12.12 -21.57 12.63
C VAL A 19 11.27 -21.35 11.39
N LEU A 20 9.98 -21.57 11.59
CA LEU A 20 8.91 -21.24 10.68
C LEU A 20 9.22 -19.88 10.07
N ASN A 21 9.61 -19.87 8.80
CA ASN A 21 9.36 -18.72 7.95
C ASN A 21 7.84 -18.63 7.82
N LEU A 22 7.17 -18.07 8.84
CA LEU A 22 5.96 -17.31 8.62
C LEU A 22 6.43 -16.11 7.79
N SER A 23 6.53 -16.33 6.49
CA SER A 23 6.33 -15.23 5.55
C SER A 23 4.95 -14.71 5.92
N ALA A 24 4.91 -13.57 6.63
CA ALA A 24 3.69 -12.85 6.89
C ALA A 24 3.08 -12.59 5.52
N GLN A 25 2.15 -13.45 5.11
CA GLN A 25 1.43 -13.32 3.87
C GLN A 25 0.65 -12.02 4.06
N MET A 26 1.14 -10.92 3.47
CA MET A 26 0.48 -9.63 3.58
C MET A 26 -0.97 -9.82 3.18
N GLU A 27 -1.86 -9.70 4.17
CA GLU A 27 -3.29 -9.79 3.93
C GLU A 27 -3.65 -8.74 2.88
N ALA A 28 -4.55 -9.07 1.96
CA ALA A 28 -4.94 -8.10 0.95
C ALA A 28 -5.56 -6.88 1.66
N PRO A 29 -5.21 -5.64 1.27
CA PRO A 29 -5.73 -4.44 1.91
C PRO A 29 -7.26 -4.42 1.81
N PRO A 30 -8.03 -4.11 2.85
CA PRO A 30 -9.49 -4.19 2.82
C PRO A 30 -10.16 -3.26 1.78
N PHE A 31 -9.38 -2.32 1.23
CA PHE A 31 -9.76 -1.44 0.12
C PHE A 31 -9.31 -1.95 -1.26
N TRP A 32 -8.82 -3.18 -1.40
CA TRP A 32 -8.40 -3.77 -2.67
C TRP A 32 -9.56 -3.85 -3.67
N GLY A 33 -9.28 -3.73 -4.97
CA GLY A 33 -10.22 -3.72 -6.08
C GLY A 33 -10.53 -2.32 -6.63
N GLU A 34 -11.53 -2.22 -7.50
CA GLU A 34 -11.89 -0.97 -8.20
C GLU A 34 -12.89 -0.12 -7.40
N TRP A 35 -12.76 1.20 -7.54
CA TRP A 35 -13.56 2.23 -6.89
C TRP A 35 -13.83 3.38 -7.86
N ARG A 36 -14.98 4.04 -7.76
CA ARG A 36 -15.37 5.19 -8.61
C ARG A 36 -15.89 6.36 -7.79
N GLY A 37 -15.60 7.58 -8.21
CA GLY A 37 -16.14 8.78 -7.57
C GLY A 37 -17.67 8.85 -7.57
N VAL A 38 -18.22 9.35 -6.46
CA VAL A 38 -19.68 9.40 -6.23
C VAL A 38 -20.33 10.71 -6.68
N SER A 39 -19.61 11.84 -6.60
CA SER A 39 -20.15 13.14 -7.00
C SER A 39 -20.18 13.28 -8.52
N PRO A 40 -21.13 14.05 -9.10
CA PRO A 40 -21.21 14.29 -10.53
C PRO A 40 -19.87 14.71 -11.16
N ASP A 41 -19.13 15.59 -10.47
CA ASP A 41 -17.84 16.11 -10.92
C ASP A 41 -16.69 15.08 -10.88
N ASN A 42 -16.89 13.97 -10.16
CA ASN A 42 -15.85 12.95 -9.91
C ASN A 42 -16.21 11.56 -10.45
N ARG A 43 -17.35 11.39 -11.16
CA ARG A 43 -17.78 10.07 -11.67
C ARG A 43 -16.80 9.44 -12.64
N ASP A 44 -16.01 10.27 -13.29
CA ASP A 44 -14.98 9.87 -14.25
C ASP A 44 -13.68 9.43 -13.56
N ILE A 45 -13.58 9.61 -12.24
CA ILE A 45 -12.42 9.20 -11.45
C ILE A 45 -12.61 7.76 -11.01
N ARG A 46 -11.64 6.90 -11.33
CA ARG A 46 -11.57 5.51 -10.88
C ARG A 46 -10.22 5.20 -10.25
N ILE A 47 -10.22 4.46 -9.16
CA ILE A 47 -9.00 3.99 -8.50
C ILE A 47 -9.11 2.49 -8.30
N GLU A 48 -8.07 1.77 -8.71
CA GLU A 48 -7.91 0.35 -8.44
C GLU A 48 -6.72 0.13 -7.52
N PHE A 49 -6.94 -0.59 -6.42
CA PHE A 49 -5.89 -1.04 -5.53
C PHE A 49 -5.68 -2.54 -5.71
N SER A 50 -4.51 -2.97 -6.16
CA SER A 50 -4.20 -4.41 -6.23
C SER A 50 -3.80 -4.95 -4.86
N SER A 51 -3.97 -6.26 -4.65
CA SER A 51 -3.49 -6.95 -3.45
C SER A 51 -1.96 -7.02 -3.35
N LYS A 52 -1.23 -6.62 -4.40
CA LYS A 52 0.23 -6.69 -4.49
C LYS A 52 0.93 -5.36 -4.16
N GLY A 53 0.18 -4.35 -3.69
CA GLY A 53 0.73 -3.03 -3.42
C GLY A 53 0.99 -2.22 -4.68
N GLU A 54 0.15 -2.38 -5.72
CA GLU A 54 0.12 -1.48 -6.89
C GLU A 54 -1.24 -0.82 -6.97
N TYR A 55 -1.31 0.48 -7.24
CA TYR A 55 -2.57 1.15 -7.55
C TYR A 55 -2.57 1.75 -8.95
N ARG A 56 -3.77 2.02 -9.47
CA ARG A 56 -3.99 2.67 -10.76
C ARG A 56 -5.13 3.66 -10.63
N LEU A 57 -4.88 4.92 -10.95
CA LEU A 57 -5.90 5.97 -11.00
C LEU A 57 -6.16 6.42 -12.44
N THR A 58 -7.44 6.46 -12.81
CA THR A 58 -7.96 6.82 -14.13
C THR A 58 -8.90 8.02 -13.99
N ILE A 59 -8.79 9.01 -14.86
CA ILE A 59 -9.68 10.19 -14.90
C ILE A 59 -10.20 10.33 -16.34
N GLY A 60 -11.52 10.19 -16.54
CA GLY A 60 -12.18 10.28 -17.85
C GLY A 60 -12.30 8.94 -18.60
N GLU A 61 -13.00 8.94 -19.73
CA GLU A 61 -13.13 7.78 -20.64
C GLU A 61 -12.00 7.68 -21.68
N GLN A 62 -11.18 8.73 -21.82
CA GLN A 62 -10.02 8.68 -22.69
C GLN A 62 -8.82 8.05 -21.98
N LYS A 63 -8.27 6.99 -22.58
CA LYS A 63 -6.82 6.75 -22.55
C LYS A 63 -6.16 7.98 -23.19
N LEU A 64 -6.00 9.07 -22.44
CA LEU A 64 -5.18 10.20 -22.83
C LEU A 64 -3.73 9.71 -22.82
N PHE A 65 -3.32 9.06 -23.91
CA PHE A 65 -1.92 8.93 -24.28
C PHE A 65 -1.44 10.28 -24.80
N SER A 66 -1.33 11.22 -23.86
CA SER A 66 -0.26 12.20 -23.82
C SER A 66 0.48 11.86 -22.52
N PRO A 67 1.75 11.39 -22.57
CA PRO A 67 2.49 11.09 -21.35
C PRO A 67 2.58 12.37 -20.52
N GLY A 68 2.07 12.36 -19.29
CA GLY A 68 2.26 13.48 -18.36
C GLY A 68 1.03 14.05 -17.64
N LYS A 69 0.01 13.25 -17.30
CA LYS A 69 -0.87 13.48 -16.13
C LYS A 69 -1.74 12.26 -15.78
N CYS A 70 -1.17 11.06 -15.86
CA CYS A 70 -1.69 9.96 -15.03
C CYS A 70 -1.30 10.29 -13.59
N TRP A 71 -2.26 10.34 -12.68
CA TRP A 71 -1.93 10.26 -11.27
C TRP A 71 -1.63 8.78 -10.94
N GLY A 72 -0.52 8.27 -11.49
CA GLY A 72 0.19 7.04 -11.11
C GLY A 72 -0.44 5.67 -11.40
N LYS A 73 0.34 4.82 -12.09
CA LYS A 73 0.49 3.41 -11.73
C LYS A 73 1.73 3.34 -10.84
N ALA A 74 1.54 3.30 -9.53
CA ALA A 74 2.65 3.34 -8.58
C ALA A 74 2.52 2.20 -7.57
N LYS A 75 3.66 1.89 -6.94
CA LYS A 75 3.65 0.98 -5.80
C LYS A 75 3.11 1.72 -4.59
N TYR A 76 2.53 0.98 -3.67
CA TYR A 76 2.15 1.53 -2.38
C TYR A 76 2.40 0.50 -1.28
N GLU A 77 2.71 1.02 -0.10
CA GLU A 77 2.64 0.27 1.15
C GLU A 77 1.47 0.80 1.96
N TRP A 78 0.86 -0.06 2.76
CA TRP A 78 -0.27 0.34 3.57
C TRP A 78 -0.15 -0.18 4.99
N GLY A 79 -0.63 0.64 5.93
CA GLY A 79 -0.78 0.32 7.34
C GLY A 79 -2.19 0.64 7.81
N LYS A 80 -2.62 -0.04 8.86
CA LYS A 80 -3.88 0.28 9.55
C LYS A 80 -3.56 1.11 10.79
N GLU A 81 -4.19 2.28 10.87
CA GLU A 81 -4.30 3.09 12.08
C GLU A 81 -5.72 2.92 12.66
N GLU A 82 -6.01 3.49 13.83
CA GLU A 82 -7.23 3.18 14.60
C GLU A 82 -8.52 3.24 13.78
N ASP A 83 -8.72 4.31 13.01
CA ASP A 83 -9.94 4.61 12.24
C ASP A 83 -9.70 4.72 10.72
N HIS A 84 -8.46 4.57 10.27
CA HIS A 84 -8.09 4.76 8.87
C HIS A 84 -6.93 3.87 8.44
N TYR A 85 -6.66 3.83 7.15
CA TYR A 85 -5.49 3.18 6.57
C TYR A 85 -4.58 4.26 6.00
N LYS A 86 -3.32 4.22 6.39
CA LYS A 86 -2.29 5.05 5.82
C LYS A 86 -1.69 4.32 4.63
N VAL A 87 -1.70 4.94 3.47
CA VAL A 87 -1.15 4.39 2.22
C VAL A 87 -0.02 5.29 1.76
N THR A 88 1.20 4.80 1.88
CA THR A 88 2.38 5.48 1.35
C THR A 88 2.53 5.09 -0.10
N VAL A 89 2.60 6.08 -0.98
CA VAL A 89 2.75 5.88 -2.42
C VAL A 89 4.23 5.98 -2.78
N PHE A 90 4.69 5.15 -3.72
CA PHE A 90 6.05 5.14 -4.24
C PHE A 90 6.02 5.06 -5.77
N GLY A 91 6.70 5.96 -6.47
CA GLY A 91 6.79 5.95 -7.93
C GLY A 91 8.12 6.47 -8.48
N GLU A 92 8.49 6.01 -9.68
CA GLU A 92 9.58 6.61 -10.48
C GLU A 92 9.10 7.83 -11.29
N ASP A 93 7.79 7.90 -11.57
CA ASP A 93 7.06 9.01 -12.21
C ASP A 93 6.05 9.62 -11.20
N GLU A 94 6.51 9.86 -9.97
CA GLU A 94 5.68 10.40 -8.91
C GLU A 94 5.14 11.78 -9.32
N PRO A 95 3.82 12.03 -9.26
CA PRO A 95 3.35 13.39 -9.22
C PRO A 95 3.84 14.00 -7.90
N ASP A 96 4.62 15.10 -7.96
CA ASP A 96 5.12 15.96 -6.84
C ASP A 96 4.01 16.53 -5.92
N ILE A 97 2.88 15.84 -5.79
CA ILE A 97 1.61 16.37 -5.32
C ILE A 97 1.17 15.69 -4.03
N ALA A 98 1.65 14.47 -3.71
CA ALA A 98 1.28 13.82 -2.46
C ALA A 98 2.31 12.81 -1.95
N SER A 99 2.62 12.90 -0.65
CA SER A 99 3.53 11.98 0.05
C SER A 99 2.83 10.71 0.54
N HIS A 100 1.55 10.80 0.91
CA HIS A 100 0.73 9.68 1.36
C HIS A 100 -0.76 9.96 1.19
N LEU A 101 -1.55 8.89 1.20
CA LEU A 101 -3.00 8.89 1.20
C LEU A 101 -3.50 8.38 2.54
N GLN A 102 -4.58 8.97 3.04
CA GLN A 102 -5.37 8.39 4.12
C GLN A 102 -6.67 7.85 3.54
N LEU A 103 -6.93 6.57 3.81
CA LEU A 103 -8.14 5.88 3.39
C LEU A 103 -9.01 5.60 4.60
N SER A 104 -10.29 5.98 4.56
CA SER A 104 -11.25 5.61 5.60
C SER A 104 -12.57 5.17 4.99
N PHE A 105 -13.28 4.29 5.69
CA PHE A 105 -14.62 3.88 5.30
C PHE A 105 -15.65 4.77 5.97
N SER A 106 -16.60 5.29 5.20
CA SER A 106 -17.81 5.88 5.76
C SER A 106 -18.69 4.79 6.39
N GLN A 107 -19.65 5.20 7.22
CA GLN A 107 -20.67 4.29 7.74
C GLN A 107 -21.51 3.62 6.64
N GLU A 108 -21.57 4.22 5.45
CA GLU A 108 -22.26 3.72 4.27
C GLU A 108 -21.37 2.79 3.41
N GLY A 109 -20.14 2.51 3.85
CA GLY A 109 -19.19 1.66 3.11
C GLY A 109 -18.50 2.37 1.92
N LEU A 110 -18.58 3.70 1.85
CA LEU A 110 -17.86 4.48 0.84
C LEU A 110 -16.40 4.65 1.27
N LEU A 111 -15.49 4.60 0.31
CA LEU A 111 -14.07 4.84 0.54
C LEU A 111 -13.78 6.34 0.42
N LYS A 112 -13.39 6.98 1.51
CA LYS A 112 -12.85 8.34 1.51
C LYS A 112 -11.34 8.27 1.33
N VAL A 113 -10.84 8.95 0.31
CA VAL A 113 -9.41 9.08 0.03
C VAL A 113 -9.03 10.53 0.26
N GLN A 114 -8.16 10.77 1.23
CA GLN A 114 -7.60 12.10 1.53
C GLN A 114 -6.14 12.12 1.09
N LEU A 115 -5.76 13.14 0.33
CA LEU A 115 -4.40 13.39 -0.13
C LEU A 115 -3.71 14.37 0.82
N PHE A 116 -2.44 14.11 1.10
CA PHE A 116 -1.59 14.96 1.94
C PHE A 116 -0.36 15.45 1.19
N SER A 117 0.03 16.70 1.44
CA SER A 117 1.28 17.28 0.96
C SER A 117 2.50 16.66 1.65
N ASP A 118 3.70 17.03 1.20
CA ASP A 118 4.95 16.66 1.88
C ASP A 118 5.08 17.26 3.29
N SER A 119 4.43 18.41 3.53
CA SER A 119 4.33 19.01 4.87
C SER A 119 3.35 18.27 5.79
N GLY A 120 2.62 17.28 5.28
CA GLY A 120 1.59 16.55 6.02
C GLY A 120 0.26 17.31 6.15
N GLU A 121 0.03 18.33 5.32
CA GLU A 121 -1.24 19.06 5.31
C GLU A 121 -2.24 18.42 4.33
N PRO A 122 -3.53 18.32 4.71
CA PRO A 122 -4.55 17.75 3.83
C PRO A 122 -4.81 18.71 2.64
N MET A 123 -4.64 18.20 1.42
CA MET A 123 -4.79 19.00 0.20
C MET A 123 -6.15 18.82 -0.48
N SER A 124 -6.63 17.58 -0.58
CA SER A 124 -7.82 17.23 -1.34
C SER A 124 -8.44 15.94 -0.83
N SER A 125 -9.75 15.80 -0.94
CA SER A 125 -10.45 14.55 -0.65
C SER A 125 -11.41 14.15 -1.75
N ILE A 126 -11.56 12.85 -1.93
CA ILE A 126 -12.55 12.25 -2.83
C ILE A 126 -13.26 11.11 -2.11
N THR A 127 -14.57 11.00 -2.35
CA THR A 127 -15.38 9.87 -1.88
C THR A 127 -15.67 8.95 -3.06
N LEU A 128 -15.41 7.66 -2.88
CA LEU A 128 -15.53 6.63 -3.88
C LEU A 128 -16.50 5.53 -3.43
N GLN A 129 -17.20 4.94 -4.38
CA GLN A 129 -18.01 3.74 -4.21
C GLN A 129 -17.34 2.54 -4.86
N LYS A 130 -17.55 1.35 -4.30
CA LYS A 130 -17.10 0.09 -4.89
C LYS A 130 -17.81 -0.16 -6.22
N ILE A 131 -17.11 -0.78 -7.18
CA ILE A 131 -17.65 -1.22 -8.47
C ILE A 131 -17.37 -2.70 -8.68
#